data_AF-A0A7R9YIC2-F1
#
_entry.id   AF-A0A7R9YIC2-F1
#
_cell.length_a   1.000
_cell.length_b   1.000
_cell.length_c   1.000
_cell.angle_alpha   90.00
_cell.angle_beta   90.00
_cell.angle_gamma   90.00
#
_symmetry.space_group_name_H-M   'P 1'
#
loop_
_entity.id
_entity.type
_entity.pdbx_description
1 polymer ?
#
loop_
_entity_poly.entity_id
_entity_poly.type
_entity_poly.pdbx_seq_one_letter_code
_entity_poly.pdbx_strand_id
1 'polypeptide(L)'
;IALLLRKPPSDSRVHREERDAAKGACYCVLYGGGSRDAEARVFDAFPAVSALIARLQRSCAQPGAAVRTLCGRRRVFTEQERRDSGLLRRRALNALCQGSVADLIKLAMLANDDLEERLTAATGAPARARLLMHVHDELIYEVGPVELLERRGACIAAERDLLGLAVTGIVDGMTGAGARAALSLPLRVSVKVGATWGGAAPYT
;
A
#
# COMPACT_ATOMS: atom_id res chain seq x y z
N ILE A 1 -0.46 -4.87 13.61
CA ILE A 1 -1.86 -5.21 13.30
C ILE A 1 -2.20 -4.52 11.99
N ALA A 2 -2.46 -5.28 10.91
CA ALA A 2 -3.00 -4.74 9.67
C ALA A 2 -4.48 -5.13 9.60
N LEU A 3 -5.36 -4.13 9.43
CA LEU A 3 -6.78 -4.37 9.19
C LEU A 3 -6.96 -4.57 7.68
N LEU A 4 -7.12 -5.83 7.26
CA LEU A 4 -7.33 -6.15 5.84
C LEU A 4 -8.84 -6.30 5.59
N LEU A 5 -9.48 -5.20 5.19
CA LEU A 5 -10.89 -5.21 4.80
C LEU A 5 -11.02 -5.78 3.39
N ARG A 6 -11.51 -7.02 3.27
CA ARG A 6 -11.78 -7.64 1.97
C ARG A 6 -12.99 -6.96 1.34
N LYS A 7 -12.91 -6.60 0.06
CA LYS A 7 -14.11 -6.28 -0.71
C LYS A 7 -14.96 -7.55 -0.76
N PRO A 8 -16.21 -7.54 -0.28
CA PRO A 8 -17.10 -8.68 -0.40
C PRO A 8 -17.35 -9.00 -1.89
N PRO A 9 -17.66 -10.26 -2.22
CA PRO A 9 -18.10 -10.62 -3.58
C PRO A 9 -19.34 -9.82 -3.99
N SER A 10 -19.59 -9.70 -5.29
CA SER A 10 -20.72 -8.92 -5.84
C SER A 10 -22.08 -9.38 -5.31
N ASP A 11 -22.18 -10.64 -4.89
CA ASP A 11 -23.39 -11.27 -4.35
C ASP A 11 -23.51 -11.14 -2.81
N SER A 12 -22.71 -10.27 -2.19
CA SER A 12 -22.78 -10.06 -0.75
C SER A 12 -23.98 -9.19 -0.36
N ARG A 13 -24.57 -9.51 0.79
CA ARG A 13 -25.61 -8.69 1.45
C ARG A 13 -25.13 -7.32 1.94
N VAL A 14 -23.84 -6.98 1.76
CA VAL A 14 -23.23 -5.74 2.24
C VAL A 14 -23.21 -4.70 1.14
N HIS A 15 -23.99 -3.64 1.32
CA HIS A 15 -24.13 -2.54 0.38
C HIS A 15 -22.91 -1.60 0.40
N ARG A 16 -22.78 -0.76 -0.64
CA ARG A 16 -21.65 0.16 -0.77
C ARG A 16 -21.54 1.14 0.40
N GLU A 17 -22.68 1.69 0.83
CA GLU A 17 -22.75 2.64 1.93
C GLU A 17 -22.24 2.03 3.24
N GLU A 18 -22.61 0.78 3.53
CA GLU A 18 -22.13 0.07 4.73
C GLU A 18 -20.62 -0.15 4.68
N ARG A 19 -20.06 -0.46 3.51
CA ARG A 19 -18.61 -0.58 3.33
C ARG A 19 -17.90 0.74 3.50
N ASP A 20 -18.44 1.81 2.95
CA ASP A 20 -17.86 3.15 3.03
C ASP A 20 -17.91 3.67 4.49
N ALA A 21 -19.00 3.40 5.21
CA ALA A 21 -19.13 3.68 6.64
C ALA A 21 -18.12 2.88 7.48
N ALA A 22 -17.98 1.58 7.22
CA ALA A 22 -16.99 0.74 7.92
C ALA A 22 -15.55 1.18 7.63
N LYS A 23 -15.23 1.51 6.37
CA LYS A 23 -13.94 2.08 5.96
C LYS A 23 -13.67 3.40 6.66
N GLY A 24 -14.69 4.27 6.73
CA GLY A 24 -14.65 5.51 7.50
C GLY A 24 -14.30 5.26 8.97
N ALA A 25 -15.01 4.36 9.65
CA ALA A 25 -14.76 4.01 11.05
C ALA A 25 -13.32 3.51 11.28
N CYS A 26 -12.82 2.63 10.42
CA CYS A 26 -11.44 2.15 10.52
C CYS A 26 -10.41 3.27 10.33
N TYR A 27 -10.61 4.18 9.36
CA TYR A 27 -9.71 5.32 9.18
C TYR A 27 -9.78 6.33 10.32
N CYS A 28 -10.96 6.53 10.91
CA CYS A 28 -11.12 7.37 12.09
C CYS A 28 -10.25 6.87 13.25
N VAL A 29 -10.19 5.55 13.46
CA VAL A 29 -9.34 4.93 14.48
C VAL A 29 -7.85 5.12 14.20
N LEU A 30 -7.44 4.96 12.95
CA LEU A 30 -6.04 5.00 12.53
C LEU A 30 -5.47 6.42 12.48
N TYR A 31 -6.27 7.39 11.99
CA TYR A 31 -5.79 8.72 11.64
C TYR A 31 -6.43 9.85 12.47
N GLY A 32 -7.45 9.54 13.28
CA GLY A 32 -8.21 10.52 14.06
C GLY A 32 -9.18 11.34 13.21
N GLY A 33 -9.98 12.19 13.87
CA GLY A 33 -10.92 13.11 13.20
C GLY A 33 -12.32 12.54 12.93
N GLY A 34 -12.69 11.42 13.56
CA GLY A 34 -13.98 10.76 13.38
C GLY A 34 -14.95 10.83 14.55
N SER A 35 -16.11 10.18 14.38
CA SER A 35 -17.09 9.97 15.45
C SER A 35 -16.56 9.02 16.52
N ARG A 36 -16.71 9.39 17.80
CA ARG A 36 -16.37 8.53 18.94
C ARG A 36 -17.16 7.23 18.94
N ASP A 37 -18.40 7.25 18.44
CA ASP A 37 -19.24 6.04 18.35
C ASP A 37 -18.69 5.07 17.31
N ALA A 38 -18.18 5.58 16.19
CA ALA A 38 -17.56 4.76 15.14
C ALA A 38 -16.26 4.11 15.64
N GLU A 39 -15.46 4.87 16.39
CA GLU A 39 -14.26 4.37 17.06
C GLU A 39 -14.61 3.28 18.10
N ALA A 40 -15.61 3.51 18.94
CA ALA A 40 -16.06 2.55 19.95
C ALA A 40 -16.47 1.21 19.33
N ARG A 41 -17.22 1.23 18.22
CA ARG A 41 -17.61 0.00 17.50
C ARG A 41 -16.41 -0.80 16.98
N VAL A 42 -15.39 -0.11 16.45
CA VAL A 42 -14.15 -0.79 16.00
C VAL A 42 -13.38 -1.36 17.19
N PHE A 43 -13.33 -0.66 18.32
CA PHE A 43 -12.66 -1.16 19.52
C PHE A 43 -13.37 -2.33 20.16
N ASP A 44 -14.70 -2.34 20.15
CA ASP A 44 -15.51 -3.46 20.61
C ASP A 44 -15.28 -4.71 19.73
N ALA A 45 -15.31 -4.53 18.41
CA ALA A 45 -15.04 -5.60 17.46
C ALA A 45 -13.57 -6.07 17.47
N PHE A 46 -12.62 -5.17 17.75
CA PHE A 46 -11.18 -5.45 17.72
C PHE A 46 -10.45 -4.91 18.97
N PRO A 47 -10.60 -5.55 20.15
CA PRO A 47 -10.03 -5.06 21.41
C PRO A 47 -8.50 -4.92 21.38
N ALA A 48 -7.82 -5.79 20.60
CA ALA A 48 -6.37 -5.73 20.41
C ALA A 48 -5.89 -4.42 19.76
N VAL A 49 -6.72 -3.78 18.93
CA VAL A 49 -6.40 -2.47 18.32
C VAL A 49 -6.38 -1.37 19.39
N SER A 50 -7.41 -1.34 20.25
CA SER A 50 -7.46 -0.41 21.39
C SER A 50 -6.27 -0.60 22.34
N ALA A 51 -5.96 -1.85 22.69
CA ALA A 51 -4.83 -2.19 23.54
C ALA A 51 -3.48 -1.74 22.93
N LEU A 52 -3.31 -1.91 21.61
CA LEU A 52 -2.12 -1.44 20.89
C LEU A 52 -1.99 0.09 20.95
N ILE A 53 -3.07 0.82 20.69
CA ILE A 53 -3.09 2.29 20.70
C ILE A 53 -2.74 2.81 22.10
N ALA A 54 -3.37 2.26 23.14
CA ALA A 54 -3.12 2.65 24.53
C ALA A 54 -1.66 2.38 24.93
N ARG A 55 -1.08 1.24 24.52
CA ARG A 55 0.33 0.92 24.74
C ARG A 55 1.25 1.90 24.01
N LEU A 56 0.93 2.24 22.76
CA LEU A 56 1.71 3.18 21.96
C LEU A 56 1.74 4.56 22.60
N GLN A 57 0.59 5.08 23.04
CA GLN A 57 0.48 6.36 23.73
C GLN A 57 1.31 6.39 25.02
N ARG A 58 1.18 5.37 25.88
CA ARG A 58 1.96 5.28 27.14
C ARG A 58 3.46 5.26 26.89
N SER A 59 3.90 4.49 25.89
CA SER A 59 5.32 4.43 25.51
C SER A 59 5.81 5.77 24.98
N CYS A 60 5.04 6.42 24.11
CA CYS A 60 5.40 7.70 23.50
C CYS A 60 5.24 8.90 24.43
N ALA A 61 4.64 8.75 25.62
CA ALA A 61 4.61 9.81 26.63
C ALA A 61 5.96 9.96 27.36
N GLN A 62 6.80 8.91 27.36
CA GLN A 62 8.08 8.92 28.08
C GLN A 62 9.13 9.81 27.39
N PRO A 63 9.91 10.61 28.14
CA PRO A 63 10.99 11.42 27.57
C PRO A 63 11.95 10.59 26.72
N GLY A 64 12.35 11.13 25.56
CA GLY A 64 13.26 10.43 24.63
C GLY A 64 12.63 9.28 23.83
N ALA A 65 11.38 8.89 24.10
CA ALA A 65 10.70 7.85 23.34
C ALA A 65 10.44 8.24 21.88
N ALA A 66 10.37 7.24 21.01
CA ALA A 66 10.13 7.40 19.59
C ALA A 66 9.28 6.24 19.05
N VAL A 67 8.46 6.53 18.03
CA VAL A 67 7.83 5.48 17.21
C VAL A 67 8.80 5.04 16.13
N ARG A 68 8.82 3.73 15.84
CA ARG A 68 9.53 3.16 14.69
C ARG A 68 8.53 2.59 13.69
N THR A 69 8.81 2.81 12.42
CA THR A 69 8.13 2.13 11.32
C THR A 69 8.62 0.68 11.18
N LEU A 70 8.01 -0.10 10.29
CA LEU A 70 8.45 -1.48 9.97
C LEU A 70 9.94 -1.57 9.60
N CYS A 71 10.46 -0.60 8.84
CA CYS A 71 11.88 -0.58 8.45
C CYS A 71 12.76 0.23 9.42
N GLY A 72 12.26 0.54 10.62
CA GLY A 72 13.06 1.11 11.70
C GLY A 72 13.25 2.63 11.69
N ARG A 73 12.68 3.35 10.72
CA ARG A 73 12.69 4.83 10.68
C ARG A 73 12.00 5.38 11.92
N ARG A 74 12.66 6.33 12.59
CA ARG A 74 12.21 6.86 13.88
C ARG A 74 11.47 8.19 13.73
N ARG A 75 10.38 8.33 14.49
CA ARG A 75 9.76 9.63 14.80
C ARG A 75 9.89 9.90 16.30
N VAL A 76 10.70 10.89 16.65
CA VAL A 76 10.83 11.42 18.01
C VAL A 76 9.78 12.48 18.26
N PHE A 77 9.28 12.65 19.49
CA PHE A 77 8.28 13.67 19.83
C PHE A 77 8.87 14.77 20.70
N THR A 78 8.48 16.02 20.44
CA THR A 78 8.80 17.19 21.26
C THR A 78 8.04 17.12 22.58
N GLU A 79 8.52 17.86 23.58
CA GLU A 79 7.84 17.95 24.87
C GLU A 79 6.42 18.50 24.74
N GLN A 80 6.21 19.47 23.85
CA GLN A 80 4.89 20.03 23.57
C GLN A 80 3.93 19.00 22.97
N GLU A 81 4.41 18.15 22.05
CA GLU A 81 3.59 17.06 21.50
C GLU A 81 3.18 16.06 22.58
N ARG A 82 4.03 15.82 23.59
CA ARG A 82 3.75 14.85 24.66
C ARG A 82 2.73 15.33 25.68
N ARG A 83 2.62 16.65 25.88
CA ARG A 83 1.64 17.26 26.79
C ARG A 83 0.21 17.15 26.28
N ASP A 84 0.01 17.09 24.97
CA ASP A 84 -1.29 16.87 24.35
C ASP A 84 -1.46 15.39 23.98
N SER A 85 -2.16 14.65 24.83
CA SER A 85 -2.43 13.21 24.63
C SER A 85 -3.13 12.91 23.30
N GLY A 86 -4.03 13.78 22.84
CA GLY A 86 -4.75 13.60 21.57
C GLY A 86 -3.82 13.80 20.37
N LEU A 87 -3.01 14.86 20.40
CA LEU A 87 -2.01 15.13 19.38
C LEU A 87 -0.94 14.03 19.33
N LEU A 88 -0.42 13.63 20.49
CA LEU A 88 0.57 12.56 20.61
C LEU A 88 0.05 11.27 20.01
N ARG A 89 -1.18 10.88 20.37
CA ARG A 89 -1.84 9.69 19.84
C ARG A 89 -1.89 9.69 18.32
N ARG A 90 -2.40 10.78 17.74
CA ARG A 90 -2.55 10.91 16.28
C ARG A 90 -1.19 10.87 15.59
N ARG A 91 -0.20 11.61 16.08
CA ARG A 91 1.14 11.63 15.48
C ARG A 91 1.85 10.29 15.61
N ALA A 92 1.73 9.61 16.75
CA ALA A 92 2.31 8.29 16.97
C ALA A 92 1.69 7.23 16.07
N LEU A 93 0.36 7.21 15.94
CA LEU A 93 -0.33 6.28 15.03
C LEU A 93 -0.01 6.55 13.57
N ASN A 94 -0.02 7.82 13.14
CA ASN A 94 0.35 8.16 11.77
C ASN A 94 1.80 7.75 11.48
N ALA A 95 2.72 8.04 12.39
CA ALA A 95 4.12 7.62 12.25
C ALA A 95 4.25 6.09 12.15
N LEU A 96 3.51 5.33 12.96
CA LEU A 96 3.54 3.88 12.93
C LEU A 96 2.92 3.31 11.66
N CYS A 97 1.67 3.66 11.36
CA CYS A 97 0.89 3.06 10.28
C CYS A 97 1.27 3.62 8.92
N GLN A 98 1.12 4.94 8.71
CA GLN A 98 1.42 5.57 7.43
C GLN A 98 2.92 5.53 7.12
N GLY A 99 3.76 5.72 8.15
CA GLY A 99 5.20 5.59 7.99
C GLY A 99 5.61 4.20 7.52
N SER A 100 4.99 3.15 8.07
CA SER A 100 5.25 1.77 7.63
C SER A 100 4.72 1.46 6.23
N VAL A 101 3.56 2.00 5.84
CA VAL A 101 3.05 1.90 4.46
C VAL A 101 4.00 2.59 3.49
N ALA A 102 4.52 3.76 3.85
CA ALA A 102 5.52 4.47 3.04
C ALA A 102 6.85 3.71 2.92
N ASP A 103 7.20 2.89 3.91
CA ASP A 103 8.38 2.03 3.82
C ASP A 103 8.13 0.85 2.86
N LEU A 104 6.96 0.20 2.96
CA LEU A 104 6.57 -0.92 2.08
C LEU A 104 6.56 -0.50 0.62
N ILE A 105 5.97 0.65 0.30
CA ILE A 105 5.87 1.10 -1.10
C ILE A 105 7.25 1.44 -1.67
N LYS A 106 8.16 2.00 -0.85
CA LYS A 106 9.54 2.25 -1.26
C LYS A 106 10.34 0.97 -1.47
N LEU A 107 10.14 -0.04 -0.61
CA LEU A 107 10.72 -1.37 -0.82
C LEU A 107 10.22 -1.99 -2.12
N ALA A 108 8.95 -1.81 -2.47
CA ALA A 108 8.39 -2.28 -3.72
C ALA A 108 8.96 -1.53 -4.93
N MET A 109 9.15 -0.21 -4.83
CA MET A 109 9.80 0.59 -5.87
C MET A 109 11.23 0.09 -6.11
N LEU A 110 12.02 -0.08 -5.04
CA LEU A 110 13.40 -0.60 -5.14
C LEU A 110 13.45 -2.02 -5.70
N ALA A 111 12.45 -2.86 -5.40
CA ALA A 111 12.37 -4.24 -5.91
C ALA A 111 12.10 -4.32 -7.42
N ASN A 112 11.63 -3.23 -8.02
CA ASN A 112 11.26 -3.10 -9.42
C ASN A 112 12.11 -2.04 -10.14
N ASP A 113 13.20 -1.58 -9.53
CA ASP A 113 14.08 -0.55 -10.10
C ASP A 113 14.81 -1.08 -11.35
N ASP A 114 15.10 -2.38 -11.36
CA ASP A 114 15.73 -3.12 -12.47
C ASP A 114 14.71 -3.76 -13.44
N LEU A 115 13.42 -3.45 -13.30
CA LEU A 115 12.35 -4.15 -14.03
C LEU A 115 12.56 -4.09 -15.55
N GLU A 116 12.95 -2.92 -16.08
CA GLU A 116 13.21 -2.73 -17.51
C GLU A 116 14.34 -3.62 -18.05
N GLU A 117 15.43 -3.73 -17.29
CA GLU A 117 16.58 -4.59 -17.63
C GLU A 117 16.18 -6.06 -17.61
N ARG A 118 15.44 -6.50 -16.58
CA ARG A 118 14.94 -7.88 -16.48
C ARG A 118 14.01 -8.24 -17.63
N LEU A 119 13.14 -7.31 -18.05
CA LEU A 119 12.25 -7.53 -19.18
C LEU A 119 13.02 -7.62 -20.49
N THR A 120 13.97 -6.71 -20.72
CA THR A 120 14.83 -6.73 -21.91
C THR A 120 15.61 -8.04 -22.01
N ALA A 121 16.16 -8.52 -20.88
CA ALA A 121 16.86 -9.80 -20.83
C ALA A 121 15.92 -11.00 -21.09
N ALA A 122 14.70 -10.97 -20.55
CA ALA A 122 13.72 -12.04 -20.71
C ALA A 122 13.15 -12.15 -22.13
N THR A 123 12.98 -11.02 -22.82
CA THR A 123 12.43 -10.98 -24.19
C THR A 123 13.51 -11.05 -25.27
N GLY A 124 14.77 -10.74 -24.94
CA GLY A 124 15.86 -10.60 -25.90
C GLY A 124 15.74 -9.36 -26.79
N ALA A 125 14.86 -8.41 -26.45
CA ALA A 125 14.61 -7.18 -27.19
C ALA A 125 14.40 -5.99 -26.23
N PRO A 126 14.77 -4.75 -26.63
CA PRO A 126 14.57 -3.58 -25.80
C PRO A 126 13.12 -3.41 -25.33
N ALA A 127 12.92 -3.48 -24.01
CA ALA A 127 11.64 -3.29 -23.36
C ALA A 127 11.64 -1.98 -22.56
N ARG A 128 10.45 -1.41 -22.33
CA ARG A 128 10.26 -0.26 -21.44
C ARG A 128 9.32 -0.64 -20.31
N ALA A 129 9.71 -0.34 -19.08
CA ALA A 129 8.87 -0.51 -17.90
C ALA A 129 9.21 0.56 -16.85
N ARG A 130 8.68 1.77 -17.09
CA ARG A 130 9.06 2.97 -16.35
C ARG A 130 8.01 3.33 -15.31
N LEU A 131 8.43 3.52 -14.06
CA LEU A 131 7.57 4.13 -13.04
C LEU A 131 7.32 5.60 -13.38
N LEU A 132 6.08 5.95 -13.69
CA LEU A 132 5.65 7.31 -14.01
C LEU A 132 5.32 8.11 -12.75
N MET A 133 4.56 7.51 -11.83
CA MET A 133 4.01 8.20 -10.67
C MET A 133 3.73 7.22 -9.54
N HIS A 134 3.83 7.72 -8.31
CA HIS A 134 3.37 7.07 -7.10
C HIS A 134 2.24 7.89 -6.48
N VAL A 135 1.07 7.28 -6.25
CA VAL A 135 -0.09 7.92 -5.60
C VAL A 135 -0.53 7.06 -4.42
N HIS A 136 -0.21 7.50 -3.20
CA HIS A 136 -0.53 6.79 -1.95
C HIS A 136 -0.01 5.34 -1.88
N ASP A 137 -0.82 4.36 -2.28
CA ASP A 137 -0.50 2.93 -2.33
C ASP A 137 -0.47 2.38 -3.78
N GLU A 138 -0.61 3.25 -4.78
CA GLU A 138 -0.60 2.91 -6.21
C GLU A 138 0.72 3.30 -6.88
N LEU A 139 1.31 2.37 -7.64
CA LEU A 139 2.44 2.62 -8.54
C LEU A 139 1.97 2.57 -9.98
N ILE A 140 2.17 3.67 -10.72
CA ILE A 140 1.73 3.81 -12.10
C ILE A 140 2.94 3.61 -13.01
N TYR A 141 2.90 2.55 -13.81
CA TYR A 141 3.95 2.21 -14.77
C TYR A 141 3.48 2.45 -16.20
N GLU A 142 4.42 2.87 -17.04
CA GLU A 142 4.32 2.79 -18.49
C GLU A 142 5.08 1.56 -18.96
N VAL A 143 4.42 0.69 -19.71
CA VAL A 143 4.98 -0.56 -20.22
C VAL A 143 4.74 -0.65 -21.72
N GLY A 144 5.77 -1.01 -22.48
CA GLY A 144 5.66 -1.22 -23.92
C GLY A 144 6.99 -1.58 -24.58
N PRO A 145 6.98 -2.11 -25.81
CA PRO A 145 8.19 -2.32 -26.59
C PRO A 145 8.84 -0.97 -26.95
N VAL A 146 10.17 -0.89 -26.98
CA VAL A 146 10.89 0.34 -27.41
C VAL A 146 10.79 0.52 -28.93
N GLU A 147 10.79 -0.59 -29.68
CA GLU A 147 10.55 -0.60 -31.13
C GLU A 147 9.15 -1.12 -31.44
N LEU A 148 8.24 -0.22 -31.84
CA LEU A 148 7.01 -0.60 -32.52
C LEU A 148 7.35 -1.06 -33.94
N LEU A 149 7.89 -2.28 -34.08
CA LEU A 149 8.18 -2.86 -35.39
C LEU A 149 6.86 -3.02 -36.17
N GLU A 150 6.91 -2.55 -37.41
CA GLU A 150 5.82 -2.19 -38.35
C GLU A 150 4.82 -3.30 -38.74
N ARG A 151 4.79 -4.44 -38.03
CA ARG A 151 3.92 -5.59 -38.33
C ARG A 151 2.88 -5.82 -37.22
N ARG A 152 1.71 -5.20 -37.40
CA ARG A 152 0.57 -5.20 -36.46
C ARG A 152 0.17 -6.57 -35.86
N GLY A 153 0.37 -7.69 -36.56
CA GLY A 153 -0.02 -9.02 -36.08
C GLY A 153 1.00 -9.70 -35.14
N ALA A 154 2.30 -9.52 -35.37
CA ALA A 154 3.36 -10.06 -34.51
C ALA A 154 3.56 -9.19 -33.25
N CYS A 155 3.25 -7.90 -33.37
CA CYS A 155 3.35 -6.93 -32.28
C CYS A 155 2.40 -7.27 -31.11
N ILE A 156 1.14 -7.65 -31.37
CA ILE A 156 0.13 -7.83 -30.31
C ILE A 156 0.47 -9.00 -29.36
N ALA A 157 0.97 -10.11 -29.88
CA ALA A 157 1.35 -11.26 -29.05
C ALA A 157 2.58 -10.94 -28.19
N ALA A 158 3.61 -10.35 -28.78
CA ALA A 158 4.81 -9.92 -28.06
C ALA A 158 4.52 -8.82 -27.03
N GLU A 159 3.63 -7.87 -27.34
CA GLU A 159 3.16 -6.84 -26.41
C GLU A 159 2.40 -7.46 -25.22
N ARG A 160 1.55 -8.46 -25.48
CA ARG A 160 0.80 -9.15 -24.44
C ARG A 160 1.73 -9.95 -23.52
N ASP A 161 2.72 -10.62 -24.07
CA ASP A 161 3.71 -11.39 -23.30
C ASP A 161 4.58 -10.45 -22.47
N LEU A 162 5.06 -9.33 -23.05
CA LEU A 162 5.80 -8.31 -22.32
C LEU A 162 4.97 -7.73 -21.16
N LEU A 163 3.70 -7.40 -21.42
CA LEU A 163 2.79 -6.91 -20.38
C LEU A 163 2.62 -7.94 -19.26
N GLY A 164 2.46 -9.23 -19.59
CA GLY A 164 2.36 -10.30 -18.59
C GLY A 164 3.61 -10.43 -17.72
N LEU A 165 4.80 -10.37 -18.34
CA LEU A 165 6.07 -10.37 -17.62
C LEU A 165 6.23 -9.14 -16.73
N ALA A 166 5.87 -7.95 -17.22
CA ALA A 166 5.95 -6.71 -16.47
C ALA A 166 5.00 -6.73 -15.27
N VAL A 167 3.75 -7.14 -15.47
CA VAL A 167 2.77 -7.28 -14.39
C VAL A 167 3.27 -8.28 -13.34
N THR A 168 3.77 -9.45 -13.76
CA THR A 168 4.32 -10.46 -12.85
C THR A 168 5.47 -9.88 -12.04
N GLY A 169 6.43 -9.24 -12.70
CA GLY A 169 7.57 -8.61 -12.03
C GLY A 169 7.16 -7.54 -11.01
N ILE A 170 6.19 -6.68 -11.38
CA ILE A 170 5.68 -5.63 -10.49
C ILE A 170 5.00 -6.25 -9.26
N VAL A 171 4.12 -7.23 -9.48
CA VAL A 171 3.40 -7.94 -8.42
C VAL A 171 4.37 -8.65 -7.48
N ASP A 172 5.39 -9.33 -8.01
CA ASP A 172 6.41 -10.01 -7.22
C ASP A 172 7.23 -9.02 -6.39
N GLY A 173 7.63 -7.88 -6.98
CA GLY A 173 8.33 -6.82 -6.24
C GLY A 173 7.48 -6.23 -5.10
N MET A 174 6.20 -5.98 -5.37
CA MET A 174 5.26 -5.45 -4.37
C MET A 174 4.95 -6.48 -3.27
N THR A 175 4.60 -7.71 -3.61
CA THR A 175 4.31 -8.77 -2.63
C THR A 175 5.57 -9.14 -1.82
N GLY A 176 6.74 -9.17 -2.47
CA GLY A 176 8.04 -9.40 -1.84
C GLY A 176 8.44 -8.31 -0.84
N ALA A 177 7.99 -7.06 -1.02
CA ALA A 177 8.17 -6.00 -0.02
C ALA A 177 7.53 -6.37 1.33
N GLY A 178 6.39 -7.06 1.31
CA GLY A 178 5.74 -7.58 2.52
C GLY A 178 6.59 -8.62 3.25
N ALA A 179 7.21 -9.54 2.51
CA ALA A 179 8.10 -10.55 3.06
C ALA A 179 9.37 -9.90 3.66
N ARG A 180 9.99 -8.95 2.95
CA ARG A 180 11.17 -8.20 3.42
C ARG A 180 10.88 -7.38 4.68
N ALA A 181 9.66 -6.89 4.84
CA ALA A 181 9.21 -6.19 6.04
C ALA A 181 8.66 -7.13 7.14
N ALA A 182 8.82 -8.45 6.98
CA ALA A 182 8.36 -9.48 7.91
C ALA A 182 6.88 -9.34 8.33
N LEU A 183 6.00 -9.01 7.36
CA LEU A 183 4.57 -8.93 7.63
C LEU A 183 4.01 -10.29 8.02
N SER A 184 3.17 -10.30 9.06
CA SER A 184 2.44 -11.50 9.48
C SER A 184 1.33 -11.91 8.51
N LEU A 185 0.99 -11.05 7.55
CA LEU A 185 -0.05 -11.29 6.54
C LEU A 185 0.52 -11.03 5.15
N PRO A 186 0.12 -11.82 4.14
CA PRO A 186 0.56 -11.59 2.77
C PRO A 186 -0.01 -10.26 2.25
N LEU A 187 0.85 -9.49 1.57
CA LEU A 187 0.42 -8.30 0.86
C LEU A 187 -0.31 -8.72 -0.42
N ARG A 188 -1.49 -8.15 -0.66
CA ARG A 188 -2.24 -8.38 -1.91
C ARG A 188 -2.07 -7.19 -2.83
N VAL A 189 -1.84 -7.48 -4.10
CA VAL A 189 -1.66 -6.46 -5.14
C VAL A 189 -2.81 -6.60 -6.13
N SER A 190 -3.49 -5.49 -6.41
CA SER A 190 -4.50 -5.39 -7.46
C SER A 190 -3.87 -4.67 -8.63
N VAL A 191 -3.95 -5.24 -9.82
CA VAL A 191 -3.39 -4.65 -11.03
C VAL A 191 -4.52 -4.20 -11.94
N LYS A 192 -4.35 -3.02 -12.54
CA LYS A 192 -5.21 -2.53 -13.62
C LYS A 192 -4.33 -2.13 -14.79
N VAL A 193 -4.79 -2.40 -16.00
CA VAL A 193 -4.10 -2.04 -17.23
C VAL A 193 -5.07 -1.34 -18.17
N GLY A 194 -4.58 -0.33 -18.87
CA GLY A 194 -5.32 0.38 -19.91
C GLY A 194 -4.43 1.39 -20.63
N ALA A 195 -4.90 1.89 -21.77
CA ALA A 195 -4.19 2.92 -22.55
C ALA A 195 -4.15 4.27 -21.82
N THR A 196 -5.07 4.50 -20.88
CA THR A 196 -5.09 5.68 -20.03
C THR A 196 -5.36 5.26 -18.59
N TRP A 197 -4.93 6.08 -17.62
CA TRP A 197 -5.14 5.79 -16.20
C TRP A 197 -6.63 5.69 -15.84
N GLY A 198 -7.46 6.56 -16.39
CA GLY A 198 -8.92 6.56 -16.17
C GLY A 198 -9.66 5.40 -16.85
N GLY A 199 -9.10 4.85 -17.93
CA GLY A 199 -9.65 3.70 -18.67
C GLY A 199 -9.10 2.34 -18.21
N ALA A 200 -8.25 2.30 -17.19
CA ALA A 200 -7.60 1.07 -16.75
C ALA A 200 -8.61 0.08 -16.12
N ALA A 201 -8.66 -1.13 -16.66
CA ALA A 201 -9.51 -2.22 -16.18
C ALA A 201 -8.69 -3.24 -15.37
N PRO A 202 -9.30 -4.00 -14.45
CA PRO A 202 -8.61 -5.07 -13.72
C PRO A 202 -7.89 -6.02 -14.67
N TYR A 203 -6.62 -6.30 -14.38
CA TYR A 203 -5.83 -7.30 -15.09
C TYR A 203 -6.09 -8.67 -14.46
N THR A 204 -6.62 -9.61 -15.24
CA THR A 204 -6.97 -10.98 -14.83
C THR A 204 -6.07 -12.00 -15.48
#